data_AF-A0A7J4V0Z9-F1
#
_entry.id   AF-A0A7J4V0Z9-F1
#
_cell.length_a   1.000
_cell.length_b   1.000
_cell.length_c   1.000
_cell.angle_alpha   90.00
_cell.angle_beta   90.00
_cell.angle_gamma   90.00
#
_symmetry.space_group_name_H-M   'P 1'
#
loop_
_entity.id
_entity.type
_entity.pdbx_description
1 polymer ?
#
loop_
_entity_poly.entity_id
_entity_poly.type
_entity_poly.pdbx_seq_one_letter_code
_entity_poly.pdbx_strand_id
1 'polypeptide(L)'
;AGRFIEQEHIGALIADYSGLARDHIPATRIEAAGASGGLALRQGYMAIASGLHDIVVVGGAEKMMDVSDVASALIQSSAADQEWETELGATFPSLHAL
;
A
#
# COMPACT_ATOMS: atom_id res chain seq x y z
N ALA A 1 3.33 3.29 -1.07
CA ALA A 1 4.16 3.35 -2.29
C ALA A 1 3.67 4.35 -3.33
N GLY A 2 2.44 4.23 -3.87
CA GLY A 2 2.07 4.88 -5.12
C GLY A 2 2.25 6.40 -5.18
N ARG A 3 1.70 7.12 -4.20
CA ARG A 3 1.82 8.59 -4.09
C ARG A 3 3.25 9.09 -3.87
N PHE A 4 4.15 8.28 -3.32
CA PHE A 4 5.54 8.69 -3.05
C PHE A 4 6.42 8.71 -4.31
N ILE A 5 6.05 7.92 -5.33
CA ILE A 5 6.81 7.82 -6.57
C ILE A 5 5.96 8.15 -7.81
N GLU A 6 4.79 8.76 -7.58
CA GLU A 6 3.81 9.13 -8.62
C GLU A 6 3.44 7.98 -9.58
N GLN A 7 3.38 6.75 -9.06
CA GLN A 7 3.07 5.56 -9.84
C GLN A 7 2.06 4.67 -9.11
N GLU A 8 0.85 4.54 -9.63
CA GLU A 8 -0.25 3.86 -8.94
C GLU A 8 -0.36 2.36 -9.27
N HIS A 9 -0.12 1.96 -10.53
CA HIS A 9 -0.32 0.58 -10.99
C HIS A 9 0.84 -0.34 -10.60
N ILE A 10 1.19 -0.34 -9.32
CA ILE A 10 2.36 -1.01 -8.73
C ILE A 10 2.29 -2.54 -8.83
N GLY A 11 1.09 -3.14 -8.81
CA GLY A 11 0.95 -4.59 -8.97
C GLY A 11 1.54 -5.09 -10.29
N ALA A 12 1.18 -4.43 -11.39
CA ALA A 12 1.72 -4.74 -12.71
C ALA A 12 3.23 -4.45 -12.80
N LEU A 13 3.68 -3.33 -12.23
CA LEU A 13 5.11 -2.97 -12.20
C LEU A 13 5.95 -4.02 -11.46
N ILE A 14 5.50 -4.46 -10.29
CA ILE A 14 6.20 -5.49 -9.52
C ILE A 14 6.21 -6.82 -10.28
N ALA A 15 5.09 -7.23 -10.88
CA ALA A 15 5.02 -8.47 -11.65
C ALA A 15 6.00 -8.46 -12.83
N ASP A 16 6.13 -7.34 -13.54
CA ASP A 16 7.05 -7.19 -14.66
C ASP A 16 8.52 -7.27 -14.19
N TYR A 17 8.91 -6.44 -13.23
CA TYR A 17 10.29 -6.38 -12.73
C TYR A 17 10.75 -7.64 -11.98
N SER A 18 9.82 -8.40 -11.38
CA SER A 18 10.11 -9.68 -10.73
C SER A 18 10.14 -10.87 -11.70
N GLY A 19 9.76 -10.66 -12.97
CA GLY A 19 9.66 -11.69 -14.00
C GLY A 19 8.37 -12.51 -13.94
N LEU A 20 7.52 -12.32 -12.92
CA LEU A 20 6.25 -13.03 -12.75
C LEU A 20 5.25 -12.76 -13.87
N ALA A 21 5.34 -11.61 -14.54
CA ALA A 21 4.50 -11.28 -15.69
C ALA A 21 4.76 -12.22 -16.88
N ARG A 22 5.98 -12.79 -17.02
CA ARG A 22 6.33 -13.73 -18.10
C ARG A 22 5.54 -15.04 -18.00
N ASP A 23 5.26 -15.45 -16.77
CA ASP A 23 4.48 -16.66 -16.45
C ASP A 23 2.99 -16.34 -16.27
N HIS A 24 2.56 -15.13 -16.65
CA HIS A 24 1.18 -14.66 -16.55
C HIS A 24 0.59 -14.73 -15.13
N ILE A 25 1.43 -14.57 -14.11
CA ILE A 25 1.00 -14.58 -12.71
C ILE A 25 0.27 -13.26 -12.39
N PRO A 26 -0.99 -13.29 -11.91
CA PRO A 26 -1.72 -12.08 -11.59
C PRO A 26 -1.14 -11.41 -10.33
N ALA A 27 -1.12 -10.09 -10.31
CA ALA A 27 -0.66 -9.29 -9.16
C ALA A 27 -1.70 -8.23 -8.79
N THR A 28 -2.14 -8.25 -7.54
CA THR A 28 -3.17 -7.34 -7.03
C THR A 28 -2.59 -6.45 -5.95
N ARG A 29 -2.75 -5.13 -6.09
CA ARG A 29 -2.41 -4.16 -5.03
C ARG A 29 -3.51 -4.15 -3.98
N ILE A 30 -3.11 -4.23 -2.71
CA ILE A 30 -3.97 -4.02 -1.55
C ILE A 30 -3.55 -2.73 -0.86
N GLU A 31 -4.51 -1.88 -0.50
CA GLU A 31 -4.29 -0.57 0.12
C GLU A 31 -5.23 -0.44 1.33
N ALA A 32 -4.65 -0.08 2.47
CA ALA A 32 -5.33 0.26 3.71
C ALA A 32 -4.35 1.01 4.65
N ALA A 33 -3.72 2.06 4.15
CA ALA A 33 -2.71 2.84 4.86
C ALA A 33 -1.64 1.93 5.51
N GLY A 34 -1.29 2.17 6.79
CA GLY A 34 -0.32 1.37 7.54
C GLY A 34 -0.70 -0.12 7.69
N ALA A 35 -1.96 -0.50 7.44
CA ALA A 35 -2.42 -1.88 7.52
C ALA A 35 -2.31 -2.65 6.19
N SER A 36 -1.91 -1.99 5.09
CA SER A 36 -1.88 -2.56 3.73
C SER A 36 -1.19 -3.92 3.67
N GLY A 37 -0.01 -4.07 4.30
CA GLY A 37 0.73 -5.35 4.31
C GLY A 37 0.01 -6.47 5.08
N GLY A 38 -0.62 -6.14 6.21
CA GLY A 38 -1.42 -7.10 6.98
C GLY A 38 -2.66 -7.55 6.22
N LEU A 39 -3.34 -6.63 5.53
CA LEU A 39 -4.47 -6.97 4.67
C LEU A 39 -4.03 -7.78 3.45
N ALA A 40 -2.87 -7.49 2.85
CA ALA A 40 -2.32 -8.30 1.76
C ALA A 40 -2.06 -9.75 2.20
N LEU A 41 -1.51 -9.94 3.40
CA LEU A 41 -1.34 -11.28 3.98
C LEU A 41 -2.68 -11.99 4.20
N ARG A 42 -3.68 -11.28 4.76
CA ARG A 42 -5.03 -11.81 4.93
C ARG A 42 -5.63 -12.25 3.59
N GLN A 43 -5.45 -11.45 2.53
CA GLN A 43 -5.92 -11.80 1.17
C GLN A 43 -5.22 -13.05 0.64
N GLY A 44 -3.89 -13.13 0.77
CA GLY A 44 -3.13 -14.33 0.38
C GLY A 44 -3.58 -15.59 1.13
N TYR A 45 -3.80 -15.48 2.44
CA TYR A 45 -4.35 -16.57 3.24
C TYR A 45 -5.72 -17.03 2.72
N MET A 46 -6.65 -16.10 2.47
CA MET A 46 -7.99 -16.45 1.95
C MET A 46 -7.91 -17.07 0.56
N ALA A 47 -6.97 -16.64 -0.29
CA ALA A 47 -6.76 -17.21 -1.61
C ALA A 47 -6.32 -18.68 -1.55
N ILE A 48 -5.44 -19.03 -0.62
CA ILE A 48 -5.04 -20.43 -0.38
C ILE A 48 -6.16 -21.22 0.30
N ALA A 49 -6.72 -20.70 1.39
CA ALA A 49 -7.71 -21.42 2.19
C ALA A 49 -9.01 -21.71 1.43
N SER A 50 -9.35 -20.89 0.42
CA SER A 50 -10.49 -21.14 -0.47
C SER A 50 -10.23 -22.19 -1.55
N GLY A 51 -8.98 -22.63 -1.73
CA GLY A 51 -8.57 -23.52 -2.82
C GLY A 51 -8.49 -22.83 -4.18
N LEU A 52 -8.54 -21.49 -4.23
CA LEU A 52 -8.38 -20.74 -5.48
C LEU A 52 -6.93 -20.79 -6.00
N HIS A 53 -5.96 -20.85 -5.09
CA HIS A 53 -4.53 -20.91 -5.42
C HIS A 53 -3.81 -21.85 -4.45
N ASP A 54 -2.86 -22.64 -4.94
CA ASP A 54 -2.02 -23.47 -4.06
C ASP A 54 -0.85 -22.69 -3.45
N ILE A 55 -0.32 -21.73 -4.21
CA ILE A 55 0.83 -20.92 -3.85
C ILE A 55 0.51 -19.46 -4.18
N VAL A 56 0.75 -18.57 -3.22
CA VAL A 56 0.64 -17.12 -3.41
C VAL A 56 1.88 -16.43 -2.85
N VAL A 57 2.30 -15.35 -3.48
CA VAL A 57 3.38 -14.48 -2.99
C VAL A 57 2.75 -13.23 -2.42
N VAL A 58 3.12 -12.87 -1.19
CA VAL A 58 2.67 -11.64 -0.52
C VAL A 58 3.88 -10.77 -0.21
N GLY A 59 3.79 -9.49 -0.54
CA GLY A 59 4.82 -8.50 -0.25
C GLY A 59 4.22 -7.12 -0.04
N GLY A 60 5.01 -6.24 0.60
CA GLY A 60 4.70 -4.84 0.78
C GLY A 60 5.96 -4.01 0.64
N ALA A 61 5.85 -2.83 0.05
CA ALA A 61 6.98 -1.93 -0.18
C ALA A 61 6.54 -0.47 0.03
N GLU A 62 7.45 0.33 0.55
CA GLU A 62 7.24 1.75 0.82
C GLU A 62 8.55 2.50 0.50
N LYS A 63 8.46 3.65 -0.17
CA LYS A 63 9.64 4.43 -0.59
C LYS A 63 9.45 5.90 -0.29
N MET A 64 9.53 6.24 0.99
CA MET A 64 9.22 7.59 1.49
C MET A 64 10.37 8.59 1.29
N MET A 65 11.58 8.09 1.07
CA MET A 65 12.79 8.92 1.01
C MET A 65 12.97 9.67 -0.31
N ASP A 66 12.09 9.44 -1.29
CA ASP A 66 12.18 10.06 -2.63
C ASP A 66 11.39 11.39 -2.72
N VAL A 67 10.79 11.83 -1.61
CA VAL A 67 10.06 13.10 -1.48
C VAL A 67 10.52 13.88 -0.25
N SER A 68 10.17 15.17 -0.16
CA SER A 68 10.46 15.99 1.02
C SER A 68 9.67 15.53 2.25
N ASP A 69 10.15 15.85 3.45
CA ASP A 69 9.44 15.54 4.70
C ASP A 69 8.02 16.12 4.74
N VAL A 70 7.82 17.31 4.17
CA VAL A 70 6.51 17.95 4.05
C VAL A 70 5.58 17.14 3.16
N ALA A 71 6.05 16.74 1.96
CA ALA A 71 5.26 15.92 1.06
C ALA A 71 4.98 14.54 1.66
N SER A 72 5.96 13.94 2.33
CA SER A 72 5.82 12.65 3.02
C SER A 72 4.76 12.71 4.13
N ALA A 73 4.74 13.79 4.93
CA ALA A 73 3.72 13.99 5.96
C ALA A 73 2.32 14.16 5.36
N LEU A 74 2.18 14.90 4.25
CA LEU A 74 0.91 15.06 3.53
C LEU A 74 0.44 13.77 2.84
N ILE A 75 1.35 12.89 2.44
CA ILE A 75 0.97 11.57 1.92
C ILE A 75 0.48 10.68 3.06
N GLN A 76 1.15 10.71 4.21
CA GLN A 76 0.72 9.92 5.38
C GLN A 76 -0.62 10.38 5.94
N SER A 77 -0.94 11.67 5.87
CA SER A 77 -2.24 12.19 6.35
C SER A 77 -3.43 11.62 5.60
N SER A 78 -3.27 11.05 4.39
CA SER A 78 -4.40 10.40 3.69
C SER A 78 -4.90 9.11 4.34
N ALA A 79 -4.28 8.68 5.44
CA ALA A 79 -4.82 7.66 6.31
C ALA A 79 -5.91 8.19 7.26
N ALA A 80 -5.99 9.50 7.44
CA ALA A 80 -6.99 10.20 8.24
C ALA A 80 -8.12 10.74 7.35
N ASP A 81 -9.19 11.22 7.97
CA ASP A 81 -10.22 11.95 7.24
C ASP A 81 -9.64 13.27 6.72
N GLN A 82 -9.76 13.48 5.41
CA GLN A 82 -9.20 14.66 4.79
C GLN A 82 -10.01 15.92 5.12
N GLU A 83 -11.34 15.84 5.10
CA GLU A 83 -12.23 16.99 5.27
C GLU A 83 -12.41 17.37 6.73
N TRP A 84 -12.46 16.37 7.62
CA TRP A 84 -12.84 16.58 9.03
C TRP A 84 -11.68 16.52 10.02
N GLU A 85 -10.50 16.05 9.61
CA GLU A 85 -9.31 16.01 10.47
C GLU A 85 -8.16 16.82 9.86
N THR A 86 -7.73 16.44 8.65
CA THR A 86 -6.51 16.99 8.04
C THR A 86 -6.67 18.46 7.64
N GLU A 87 -7.78 18.83 6.99
CA GLU A 87 -8.07 20.21 6.58
C GLU A 87 -8.22 21.18 7.77
N LEU A 88 -8.60 20.65 8.95
CA LEU A 88 -8.70 21.43 10.19
C LEU A 88 -7.35 21.55 10.93
N GLY A 89 -6.28 21.01 10.35
CA GLY A 89 -4.92 21.10 10.88
C GLY A 89 -4.49 19.93 11.77
N ALA A 90 -5.29 18.86 11.87
CA ALA A 90 -4.85 17.65 12.57
C ALA A 90 -3.81 16.92 11.73
N THR A 91 -2.60 16.81 12.26
CA THR A 91 -1.51 16.04 11.67
C THR A 91 -1.61 14.56 12.07
N PHE A 92 -1.03 13.67 11.26
CA PHE A 92 -1.03 12.24 11.59
C PHE A 92 -0.40 11.92 12.96
N PRO A 93 0.72 12.56 13.38
CA PRO A 93 1.24 12.42 14.74
C PRO A 93 0.31 12.99 15.82
N SER A 94 -0.34 14.14 15.58
CA SER A 94 -1.23 14.73 16.60
C SER A 94 -2.48 13.89 16.85
N LEU A 95 -2.99 13.20 15.82
CA LEU A 95 -4.11 12.25 15.98
C LEU A 95 -3.74 11.06 16.88
N HIS A 96 -2.49 10.59 16.83
CA HIS A 96 -1.99 9.51 17.68
C HIS A 96 -1.63 9.95 19.11
N ALA A 97 -1.63 11.26 19.38
CA ALA A 97 -1.30 11.81 20.70
C ALA A 97 -2.54 12.01 21.61
N LEU A 98 -3.75 11.83 21.07
CA LEU A 98 -5.03 11.90 21.79
C LEU A 98 -5.26 10.64 22.65
#